data_AF-A0A928C3D1-F1
#
_entry.id   AF-A0A928C3D1-F1
#
_cell.length_a   1.000
_cell.length_b   1.000
_cell.length_c   1.000
_cell.angle_alpha   90.00
_cell.angle_beta   90.00
_cell.angle_gamma   90.00
#
_symmetry.space_group_name_H-M   'P 1'
#
loop_
_entity.id
_entity.type
_entity.pdbx_description
1 polymer ?
#
loop_
_entity_poly.entity_id
_entity_poly.type
_entity_poly.pdbx_seq_one_letter_code
_entity_poly.pdbx_strand_id
1 'polypeptide(L)'
;MSENTKVVNNKDRYTERLKKRYPDRNFDDDEALFEQANNDYDNYDTELEGYRTNEKALSELFVSDPKSAAFVTRWSKGADPVAVLIELYGDDFRDALEDPQKLKSITEANKKFAEKVAKEKEYEEVHNKNIEETKKNIDIVKKQEGLDDEDIDKVMEFLIGVMTDGILGKFSIETITMGLKAINHDEDVAMADREGEVRGRNEKIIDKIKKTAPSDGITNLSGGGAPAPMERKRKSIFDLAKEAK
;
A
#
# COMPACT_ATOMS: atom_id res chain seq x y z
N MET A 1 58.44 8.33 -32.10
CA MET A 1 57.09 8.38 -31.52
C MET A 1 56.29 7.27 -32.17
N SER A 2 56.21 6.08 -31.57
CA SER A 2 55.36 4.99 -32.10
C SER A 2 54.01 5.05 -31.39
N GLU A 3 52.96 5.40 -32.11
CA GLU A 3 51.58 5.23 -31.63
C GLU A 3 51.30 3.73 -31.49
N ASN A 4 51.18 3.28 -30.24
CA ASN A 4 50.84 1.92 -29.90
C ASN A 4 49.31 1.79 -30.01
N THR A 5 48.82 1.39 -31.18
CA THR A 5 47.39 1.16 -31.43
C THR A 5 46.93 0.04 -30.51
N LYS A 6 46.22 0.39 -29.42
CA LYS A 6 45.61 -0.56 -28.49
C LYS A 6 44.59 -1.40 -29.27
N VAL A 7 44.98 -2.58 -29.71
CA VAL A 7 44.07 -3.55 -30.33
C VAL A 7 43.09 -3.98 -29.25
N VAL A 8 41.87 -3.44 -29.28
CA VAL A 8 40.81 -3.82 -28.35
C VAL A 8 40.50 -5.30 -28.58
N ASN A 9 40.67 -6.12 -27.54
CA ASN A 9 40.47 -7.55 -27.64
C ASN A 9 38.96 -7.86 -27.86
N ASN A 10 38.64 -8.95 -28.55
CA ASN A 10 37.25 -9.36 -28.80
C ASN A 10 36.44 -9.53 -27.50
N LYS A 11 37.12 -9.96 -26.43
CA LYS A 11 36.53 -10.06 -25.09
C LYS A 11 36.09 -8.68 -24.58
N ASP A 12 36.97 -7.68 -24.64
CA ASP A 12 36.68 -6.32 -24.17
C ASP A 12 35.46 -5.72 -24.92
N ARG A 13 35.40 -5.93 -26.25
CA ARG A 13 34.26 -5.49 -27.07
C ARG A 13 32.94 -6.16 -26.67
N TYR A 14 32.99 -7.43 -26.25
CA TYR A 14 31.82 -8.18 -25.81
C TYR A 14 31.37 -7.73 -24.41
N THR A 15 32.32 -7.56 -23.49
CA THR A 15 32.08 -7.03 -22.15
C THR A 15 31.46 -5.63 -22.20
N GLU A 16 31.91 -4.75 -23.10
CA GLU A 16 31.31 -3.42 -23.29
C GLU A 16 29.84 -3.47 -23.74
N ARG A 17 29.48 -4.42 -24.60
CA ARG A 17 28.07 -4.61 -25.04
C ARG A 17 27.19 -5.10 -23.90
N LEU A 18 27.68 -6.04 -23.09
CA LEU A 18 26.96 -6.53 -21.92
C LEU A 18 26.81 -5.45 -20.85
N LYS A 19 27.86 -4.69 -20.54
CA LYS A 19 27.79 -3.54 -19.62
C LYS A 19 26.80 -2.47 -20.10
N LYS A 20 26.64 -2.27 -21.41
CA LYS A 20 25.62 -1.35 -21.98
C LYS A 20 24.19 -1.89 -21.81
N ARG A 21 23.99 -3.20 -21.95
CA ARG A 21 22.67 -3.84 -21.87
C ARG A 21 22.25 -4.10 -20.42
N TYR A 22 23.21 -4.40 -19.56
CA TYR A 22 23.07 -4.74 -18.16
C TYR A 22 24.01 -3.86 -17.31
N PRO A 23 23.68 -2.58 -17.13
CA PRO A 23 24.56 -1.62 -16.41
C PRO A 23 24.77 -1.99 -14.93
N ASP A 24 23.84 -2.72 -14.33
CA ASP A 24 23.87 -3.09 -12.91
C ASP A 24 24.62 -4.40 -12.61
N ARG A 25 25.20 -5.07 -13.63
CA ARG A 25 25.92 -6.34 -13.47
C ARG A 25 27.42 -6.16 -13.66
N ASN A 26 28.21 -6.86 -12.82
CA ASN A 26 29.66 -6.91 -12.96
C ASN A 26 30.08 -8.05 -13.90
N PHE A 27 30.98 -7.76 -14.84
CA PHE A 27 31.47 -8.69 -15.86
C PHE A 27 33.01 -8.73 -15.91
N ASP A 28 33.64 -8.42 -14.78
CA ASP A 28 35.10 -8.44 -14.64
C ASP A 28 35.65 -9.89 -14.51
N ASP A 29 34.77 -10.85 -14.22
CA ASP A 29 35.05 -12.29 -14.19
C ASP A 29 34.52 -13.00 -15.45
N ASP A 30 35.25 -14.01 -15.90
CA ASP A 30 34.98 -14.75 -17.13
C ASP A 30 33.74 -15.63 -16.97
N GLU A 31 33.54 -16.22 -15.79
CA GLU A 31 32.37 -17.05 -15.50
C GLU A 31 31.08 -16.24 -15.59
N ALA A 32 31.04 -15.05 -14.97
CA ALA A 32 29.90 -14.13 -15.06
C ALA A 32 29.60 -13.68 -16.50
N LEU A 33 30.64 -13.52 -17.32
CA LEU A 33 30.50 -13.15 -18.73
C LEU A 33 29.91 -14.29 -19.57
N PHE A 34 30.35 -15.53 -19.34
CA PHE A 34 29.81 -16.71 -20.02
C PHE A 34 28.40 -17.07 -19.53
N GLU A 35 28.12 -16.93 -18.24
CA GLU A 35 26.78 -17.14 -17.68
C GLU A 35 25.76 -16.18 -18.30
N GLN A 36 26.09 -14.89 -18.38
CA GLN A 36 25.22 -13.91 -19.03
C GLN A 36 25.05 -14.19 -20.52
N ALA A 37 26.12 -14.63 -21.20
CA ALA A 37 26.04 -15.02 -22.60
C ALA A 37 25.02 -16.15 -22.80
N ASN A 38 25.13 -17.22 -22.01
CA ASN A 38 24.21 -18.35 -22.08
C ASN A 38 22.77 -17.94 -21.74
N ASN A 39 22.58 -17.16 -20.68
CA ASN A 39 21.26 -16.64 -20.32
C ASN A 39 20.64 -15.79 -21.44
N ASP A 40 21.43 -14.93 -22.11
CA ASP A 40 20.95 -14.16 -23.27
C ASP A 40 20.57 -15.09 -24.42
N TYR A 41 21.37 -16.12 -24.72
CA TYR A 41 21.06 -17.11 -25.75
C TYR A 41 19.78 -17.89 -25.43
N ASP A 42 19.65 -18.43 -24.22
CA ASP A 42 18.46 -19.19 -23.79
C ASP A 42 17.20 -18.30 -23.81
N ASN A 43 17.32 -17.04 -23.41
CA ASN A 43 16.23 -16.07 -23.51
C ASN A 43 15.84 -15.80 -24.95
N TYR A 44 16.81 -15.63 -25.85
CA TYR A 44 16.52 -15.45 -27.28
C TYR A 44 15.86 -16.67 -27.90
N ASP A 45 16.32 -17.87 -27.56
CA ASP A 45 15.71 -19.11 -28.04
C ASP A 45 14.27 -19.22 -27.52
N THR A 46 14.03 -18.91 -26.25
CA THR A 46 12.69 -18.89 -25.66
C THR A 46 11.77 -17.85 -26.33
N GLU A 47 12.24 -16.62 -26.50
CA GLU A 47 11.48 -15.56 -27.19
C GLU A 47 11.19 -15.94 -28.64
N LEU A 48 12.17 -16.51 -29.35
CA LEU A 48 12.04 -16.96 -30.73
C LEU A 48 11.05 -18.11 -30.88
N GLU A 49 11.08 -19.08 -29.96
CA GLU A 49 10.06 -20.13 -29.88
C GLU A 49 8.67 -19.54 -29.63
N GLY A 50 8.56 -18.54 -28.76
CA GLY A 50 7.33 -17.79 -28.53
C GLY A 50 6.82 -17.10 -29.81
N TYR A 51 7.69 -16.40 -30.54
CA TYR A 51 7.34 -15.77 -31.81
C TYR A 51 6.89 -16.78 -32.85
N ARG A 52 7.62 -17.90 -33.01
CA ARG A 52 7.26 -18.98 -33.93
C ARG A 52 5.91 -19.61 -33.57
N THR A 53 5.64 -19.78 -32.29
CA THR A 53 4.37 -20.32 -31.81
C THR A 53 3.21 -19.37 -32.13
N ASN A 54 3.38 -18.07 -31.86
CA ASN A 54 2.38 -17.05 -32.17
C ASN A 54 2.16 -16.91 -33.68
N GLU A 55 3.24 -16.90 -34.46
CA GLU A 55 3.19 -16.84 -35.92
C GLU A 55 2.47 -18.06 -36.49
N LYS A 56 2.76 -19.26 -35.98
CA LYS A 56 2.06 -20.49 -36.38
C LYS A 56 0.57 -20.40 -36.06
N ALA A 57 0.19 -19.95 -34.86
CA ALA A 57 -1.22 -19.79 -34.48
C ALA A 57 -1.95 -18.78 -35.39
N LEU A 58 -1.32 -17.64 -35.70
CA LEU A 58 -1.89 -16.65 -36.63
C LEU A 58 -1.98 -17.20 -38.06
N SER A 59 -0.97 -17.93 -38.51
CA SER A 59 -0.99 -18.59 -39.82
C SER A 59 -2.10 -19.63 -39.90
N GLU A 60 -2.28 -20.46 -38.88
CA GLU A 60 -3.36 -21.46 -38.81
C GLU A 60 -4.74 -20.80 -38.79
N LEU A 61 -4.88 -19.66 -38.09
CA LEU A 61 -6.10 -18.85 -38.12
C LEU A 61 -6.40 -18.37 -39.54
N PHE A 62 -5.41 -17.84 -40.26
CA PHE A 62 -5.60 -17.32 -41.61
C PHE A 62 -5.85 -18.42 -42.66
N VAL A 63 -5.30 -19.61 -42.44
CA VAL A 63 -5.58 -20.79 -43.27
C VAL A 63 -6.98 -21.34 -43.00
N SER A 64 -7.40 -21.39 -41.73
CA SER A 64 -8.72 -21.91 -41.37
C SER A 64 -9.87 -20.99 -41.80
N ASP A 65 -9.65 -19.68 -41.77
CA ASP A 65 -10.62 -18.69 -42.26
C ASP A 65 -9.94 -17.48 -42.92
N PRO A 66 -10.00 -17.36 -44.27
CA PRO A 66 -9.45 -16.22 -45.00
C PRO A 66 -10.05 -14.86 -44.59
N LYS A 67 -11.29 -14.84 -44.07
CA LYS A 67 -11.93 -13.61 -43.59
C LYS A 67 -11.26 -13.08 -42.32
N SER A 68 -10.69 -13.96 -41.49
CA SER A 68 -9.97 -13.58 -40.27
C SER A 68 -8.71 -12.76 -40.61
N ALA A 69 -8.00 -13.14 -41.68
CA ALA A 69 -6.85 -12.37 -42.17
C ALA A 69 -7.25 -10.98 -42.69
N ALA A 70 -8.37 -10.91 -43.43
CA ALA A 70 -8.92 -9.65 -43.92
C ALA A 70 -9.34 -8.72 -42.77
N PHE A 71 -9.94 -9.28 -41.71
CA PHE A 71 -10.32 -8.54 -40.51
C PHE A 71 -9.09 -7.89 -39.84
N VAL A 72 -8.09 -8.68 -39.49
CA VAL A 72 -6.87 -8.18 -38.81
C VAL A 72 -6.13 -7.15 -39.69
N THR A 73 -6.05 -7.38 -40.99
CA THR A 73 -5.38 -6.47 -41.93
C THR A 73 -6.09 -5.12 -42.08
N ARG A 74 -7.43 -5.12 -42.11
CA ARG A 74 -8.20 -3.87 -42.21
C ARG A 74 -8.19 -3.11 -40.89
N TRP A 75 -8.32 -3.82 -39.77
CA TRP A 75 -8.25 -3.22 -38.45
C TRP A 75 -6.88 -2.60 -38.18
N SER A 76 -5.77 -3.28 -38.52
CA SER A 76 -4.41 -2.71 -38.37
C SER A 76 -4.16 -1.48 -39.24
N LYS A 77 -4.93 -1.29 -40.32
CA LYS A 77 -4.93 -0.09 -41.17
C LYS A 77 -5.89 1.01 -40.68
N GLY A 78 -6.50 0.84 -39.51
CA GLY A 78 -7.35 1.84 -38.87
C GLY A 78 -8.82 1.79 -39.27
N ALA A 79 -9.30 0.72 -39.91
CA ALA A 79 -10.73 0.52 -40.13
C ALA A 79 -11.46 0.25 -38.81
N ASP A 80 -12.72 0.66 -38.71
CA ASP A 80 -13.57 0.35 -37.56
C ASP A 80 -13.78 -1.17 -37.46
N PRO A 81 -13.35 -1.82 -36.37
CA PRO A 81 -13.45 -3.28 -36.24
C PRO A 81 -14.89 -3.78 -36.26
N VAL A 82 -15.87 -3.01 -35.75
CA VAL A 82 -17.28 -3.43 -35.75
C VAL A 82 -17.84 -3.42 -37.17
N ALA A 83 -17.54 -2.36 -37.93
CA ALA A 83 -17.95 -2.26 -39.33
C ALA A 83 -17.35 -3.40 -40.17
N VAL A 84 -16.06 -3.69 -39.99
CA VAL A 84 -15.36 -4.77 -40.73
C VAL A 84 -15.91 -6.15 -40.35
N LEU A 85 -16.25 -6.42 -39.09
CA LEU A 85 -16.89 -7.68 -38.69
C LEU A 85 -18.25 -7.86 -39.38
N ILE A 86 -19.07 -6.82 -39.44
CA ILE A 86 -20.37 -6.87 -40.12
C ILE A 86 -20.19 -7.09 -41.62
N GLU A 87 -19.22 -6.42 -42.26
CA GLU A 87 -18.93 -6.60 -43.69
C GLU A 87 -18.46 -8.02 -44.03
N LEU A 88 -17.61 -8.62 -43.19
CA LEU A 88 -17.00 -9.93 -43.48
C LEU A 88 -17.88 -11.11 -43.04
N TYR A 89 -18.55 -10.99 -41.89
CA TYR A 89 -19.29 -12.07 -41.24
C TYR A 89 -20.80 -11.81 -41.09
N GLY A 90 -21.32 -10.66 -41.56
CA GLY A 90 -22.73 -10.30 -41.38
C GLY A 90 -23.70 -11.32 -41.98
N ASP A 91 -23.37 -11.89 -43.13
CA ASP A 91 -24.18 -12.95 -43.75
C ASP A 91 -24.03 -14.28 -43.01
N ASP A 92 -22.82 -14.66 -42.57
CA ASP A 92 -22.60 -15.86 -41.76
C ASP A 92 -23.35 -15.78 -40.42
N PHE A 93 -23.47 -14.59 -39.84
CA PHE A 93 -24.25 -14.34 -38.63
C PHE A 93 -25.76 -14.51 -38.90
N ARG A 94 -26.26 -14.03 -40.04
CA ARG A 94 -27.66 -14.25 -40.45
C ARG A 94 -27.94 -15.73 -40.64
N ASP A 95 -27.07 -16.44 -41.34
CA ASP A 95 -27.21 -17.88 -41.57
C ASP A 95 -27.12 -18.67 -40.25
N ALA A 96 -26.28 -18.23 -39.32
CA ALA A 96 -26.17 -18.83 -37.99
C ALA A 96 -27.42 -18.66 -37.12
N LEU A 97 -28.27 -17.66 -37.39
CA LEU A 97 -29.58 -17.52 -36.74
C LEU A 97 -30.59 -18.55 -37.25
N GLU A 98 -30.39 -19.07 -38.47
CA GLU A 98 -31.24 -20.09 -39.09
C GLU A 98 -30.78 -21.52 -38.77
N ASP A 99 -29.52 -21.70 -38.33
CA ASP A 99 -28.94 -22.98 -37.89
C ASP A 99 -29.10 -23.19 -36.36
N PRO A 100 -29.92 -24.17 -35.90
CA PRO A 100 -30.15 -24.42 -34.48
C PRO A 100 -28.90 -24.76 -33.66
N GLN A 101 -27.84 -25.29 -34.27
CA GLN A 101 -26.59 -25.60 -33.56
C GLN A 101 -25.75 -24.34 -33.34
N LYS A 102 -25.64 -23.47 -34.36
CA LYS A 102 -24.91 -22.20 -34.25
C LYS A 102 -25.67 -21.16 -33.42
N LEU A 103 -27.00 -21.20 -33.45
CA LEU A 103 -27.83 -20.35 -32.59
C LEU A 103 -27.55 -20.59 -31.10
N LYS A 104 -27.26 -21.84 -30.69
CA LYS A 104 -26.90 -22.16 -29.30
C LYS A 104 -25.61 -21.46 -28.87
N SER A 105 -24.56 -21.48 -29.70
CA SER A 105 -23.29 -20.83 -29.36
C SER A 105 -23.43 -19.30 -29.31
N ILE A 106 -24.22 -18.70 -30.21
CA ILE A 106 -24.53 -17.26 -30.18
C ILE A 106 -25.34 -16.91 -28.92
N THR A 107 -26.33 -17.73 -28.56
CA THR A 107 -27.14 -17.52 -27.36
C THR A 107 -26.30 -17.63 -26.07
N GLU A 108 -25.38 -18.58 -26.01
CA GLU A 108 -24.46 -18.72 -24.88
C GLU A 108 -23.52 -17.51 -24.77
N ALA A 109 -22.96 -17.04 -25.89
CA ALA A 109 -22.13 -15.84 -25.93
C ALA A 109 -22.90 -14.59 -25.45
N ASN A 110 -24.14 -14.41 -25.92
CA ASN A 110 -25.01 -13.31 -25.50
C ASN A 110 -25.35 -13.40 -24.01
N LYS A 111 -25.61 -14.62 -23.49
CA LYS A 111 -25.84 -14.83 -22.06
C LYS A 111 -24.62 -14.43 -21.22
N LYS A 112 -23.42 -14.86 -21.61
CA LYS A 112 -22.16 -14.48 -20.93
C LYS A 112 -21.93 -12.97 -20.96
N PHE A 113 -22.22 -12.32 -22.08
CA PHE A 113 -22.14 -10.86 -22.19
C PHE A 113 -23.15 -10.18 -21.26
N ALA A 114 -24.42 -10.61 -21.28
CA ALA A 114 -25.45 -10.08 -20.40
C ALA A 114 -25.11 -10.27 -18.91
N GLU A 115 -24.60 -11.44 -18.52
CA GLU A 115 -24.12 -11.71 -17.17
C GLU A 115 -22.96 -10.81 -16.77
N LYS A 116 -21.99 -10.58 -17.67
CA LYS A 116 -20.86 -9.68 -17.40
C LYS A 116 -21.35 -8.25 -17.20
N VAL A 117 -22.20 -7.76 -18.09
CA VAL A 117 -22.76 -6.40 -18.01
C VAL A 117 -23.63 -6.23 -16.75
N ALA A 118 -24.43 -7.24 -16.40
CA ALA A 118 -25.21 -7.22 -15.17
C ALA A 118 -24.31 -7.16 -13.93
N LYS A 119 -23.27 -8.02 -13.87
CA LYS A 119 -22.28 -7.99 -12.78
C LYS A 119 -21.56 -6.65 -12.71
N GLU A 120 -21.09 -6.09 -13.83
CA GLU A 120 -20.45 -4.77 -13.86
C GLU A 120 -21.38 -3.69 -13.29
N LYS A 121 -22.66 -3.66 -13.70
CA LYS A 121 -23.64 -2.72 -13.15
C LYS A 121 -23.90 -2.91 -11.66
N GLU A 122 -24.06 -4.16 -11.21
CA GLU A 122 -24.23 -4.46 -9.78
C GLU A 122 -22.99 -4.02 -8.98
N TYR A 123 -21.78 -4.28 -9.49
CA TYR A 123 -20.53 -3.82 -8.89
C TYR A 123 -20.47 -2.29 -8.82
N GLU A 124 -20.82 -1.57 -9.90
CA GLU A 124 -20.86 -0.11 -9.93
C GLU A 124 -21.89 0.46 -8.95
N GLU A 125 -23.10 -0.10 -8.89
CA GLU A 125 -24.14 0.34 -7.96
C GLU A 125 -23.74 0.13 -6.49
N VAL A 126 -23.19 -1.04 -6.16
CA VAL A 126 -22.70 -1.33 -4.81
C VAL A 126 -21.51 -0.44 -4.47
N HIS A 127 -20.58 -0.26 -5.40
CA HIS A 127 -19.43 0.63 -5.21
C HIS A 127 -19.89 2.07 -4.93
N ASN A 128 -20.80 2.63 -5.74
CA ASN A 128 -21.32 3.98 -5.56
C ASN A 128 -22.04 4.14 -4.22
N LYS A 129 -22.89 3.18 -3.82
CA LYS A 129 -23.55 3.18 -2.50
C LYS A 129 -22.51 3.17 -1.36
N ASN A 130 -21.50 2.33 -1.44
CA ASN A 130 -20.44 2.26 -0.43
C ASN A 130 -19.63 3.56 -0.34
N ILE A 131 -19.37 4.23 -1.46
CA ILE A 131 -18.72 5.55 -1.48
C ILE A 131 -19.61 6.62 -0.81
N GLU A 132 -20.90 6.64 -1.10
CA GLU A 132 -21.85 7.56 -0.44
C GLU A 132 -21.94 7.32 1.07
N GLU A 133 -21.98 6.06 1.51
CA GLU A 133 -21.97 5.70 2.92
C GLU A 133 -20.64 6.09 3.59
N THR A 134 -19.52 5.87 2.91
CA THR A 134 -18.19 6.27 3.40
C THR A 134 -18.12 7.78 3.62
N LYS A 135 -18.65 8.58 2.69
CA LYS A 135 -18.74 10.05 2.86
C LYS A 135 -19.56 10.46 4.09
N LYS A 136 -20.70 9.80 4.34
CA LYS A 136 -21.51 10.05 5.54
C LYS A 136 -20.75 9.68 6.83
N ASN A 137 -20.01 8.56 6.82
CA ASN A 137 -19.22 8.15 7.97
C ASN A 137 -18.08 9.14 8.27
N ILE A 138 -17.41 9.65 7.23
CA ILE A 138 -16.41 10.71 7.35
C ILE A 138 -17.02 11.96 8.01
N ASP A 139 -18.21 12.40 7.57
CA ASP A 139 -18.90 13.55 8.17
C ASP A 139 -19.24 13.34 9.66
N ILE A 140 -19.57 12.11 10.05
CA ILE A 140 -19.85 11.76 11.45
C ILE A 140 -18.57 11.84 12.27
N VAL A 141 -17.49 11.20 11.81
CA VAL A 141 -16.19 11.18 12.50
C VAL A 141 -15.64 12.61 12.63
N LYS A 142 -15.72 13.41 11.55
CA LYS A 142 -15.30 14.81 11.56
C LYS A 142 -16.01 15.62 12.65
N LYS A 143 -17.32 15.40 12.83
CA LYS A 143 -18.12 16.08 13.86
C LYS A 143 -17.84 15.58 15.28
N GLN A 144 -17.59 14.29 15.46
CA GLN A 144 -17.38 13.67 16.77
C GLN A 144 -15.99 13.96 17.34
N GLU A 145 -14.96 13.84 16.50
CA GLU A 145 -13.56 14.02 16.89
C GLU A 145 -13.07 15.46 16.70
N GLY A 146 -13.89 16.33 16.09
CA GLY A 146 -13.53 17.74 15.85
C GLY A 146 -12.39 17.91 14.85
N LEU A 147 -12.25 16.98 13.91
CA LEU A 147 -11.19 16.97 12.90
C LEU A 147 -11.44 18.02 11.81
N ASP A 148 -10.37 18.55 11.23
CA ASP A 148 -10.45 19.38 10.03
C ASP A 148 -10.40 18.53 8.75
N ASP A 149 -10.50 19.18 7.60
CA ASP A 149 -10.44 18.49 6.30
C ASP A 149 -9.05 17.91 6.01
N GLU A 150 -7.97 18.54 6.48
CA GLU A 150 -6.60 18.07 6.24
C GLU A 150 -6.30 16.75 6.97
N ASP A 151 -6.81 16.58 8.18
CA ASP A 151 -6.64 15.35 8.95
C ASP A 151 -7.46 14.20 8.37
N ILE A 152 -8.65 14.49 7.84
CA ILE A 152 -9.46 13.51 7.11
C ILE A 152 -8.77 13.06 5.82
N ASP A 153 -8.18 14.00 5.07
CA ASP A 153 -7.43 13.67 3.85
C ASP A 153 -6.25 12.74 4.14
N LYS A 154 -5.47 13.00 5.20
CA LYS A 154 -4.36 12.13 5.63
C LYS A 154 -4.85 10.72 5.99
N VAL A 155 -5.98 10.62 6.71
CA VAL A 155 -6.57 9.32 7.08
C VAL A 155 -7.04 8.56 5.84
N MET A 156 -7.68 9.24 4.89
CA MET A 156 -8.14 8.63 3.65
C MET A 156 -6.98 8.19 2.75
N GLU A 157 -5.93 9.01 2.63
CA GLU A 157 -4.70 8.66 1.91
C GLU A 157 -4.06 7.40 2.52
N PHE A 158 -3.98 7.34 3.85
CA PHE A 158 -3.50 6.16 4.57
C PHE A 158 -4.35 4.91 4.28
N LEU A 159 -5.69 5.00 4.36
CA LEU A 159 -6.59 3.88 4.08
C LEU A 159 -6.49 3.38 2.64
N ILE A 160 -6.37 4.29 1.67
CA ILE A 160 -6.15 3.96 0.26
C ILE A 160 -4.80 3.25 0.09
N GLY A 161 -3.76 3.71 0.77
CA GLY A 161 -2.45 3.06 0.77
C GLY A 161 -2.52 1.61 1.26
N VAL A 162 -3.15 1.37 2.41
CA VAL A 162 -3.31 0.01 2.97
C VAL A 162 -4.15 -0.88 2.04
N MET A 163 -5.21 -0.34 1.43
CA MET A 163 -6.02 -1.09 0.46
C MET A 163 -5.21 -1.46 -0.78
N THR A 164 -4.43 -0.52 -1.32
CA THR A 164 -3.60 -0.73 -2.51
C THR A 164 -2.55 -1.80 -2.27
N ASP A 165 -1.85 -1.71 -1.13
CA ASP A 165 -0.89 -2.71 -0.68
C ASP A 165 -1.56 -4.08 -0.45
N GLY A 166 -2.78 -4.10 0.10
CA GLY A 166 -3.58 -5.31 0.28
C GLY A 166 -4.00 -5.98 -1.03
N ILE A 167 -4.39 -5.21 -2.05
CA ILE A 167 -4.70 -5.73 -3.40
C ILE A 167 -3.47 -6.38 -4.02
N LEU A 168 -2.27 -5.86 -3.74
CA LEU A 168 -0.98 -6.40 -4.20
C LEU A 168 -0.42 -7.50 -3.28
N GLY A 169 -1.11 -7.83 -2.17
CA GLY A 169 -0.67 -8.84 -1.20
C GLY A 169 0.55 -8.43 -0.35
N LYS A 170 0.85 -7.13 -0.26
CA LYS A 170 2.04 -6.58 0.40
C LYS A 170 1.67 -5.96 1.75
N PHE A 171 1.79 -6.71 2.85
CA PHE A 171 1.66 -6.15 4.18
C PHE A 171 3.05 -5.99 4.81
N SER A 172 3.53 -4.76 4.92
CA SER A 172 4.85 -4.48 5.51
C SER A 172 4.85 -4.69 7.03
N ILE A 173 6.04 -4.84 7.61
CA ILE A 173 6.22 -4.97 9.07
C ILE A 173 5.61 -3.76 9.78
N GLU A 174 5.76 -2.57 9.21
CA GLU A 174 5.21 -1.32 9.72
C GLU A 174 3.67 -1.37 9.79
N THR A 175 2.99 -1.80 8.73
CA THR A 175 1.51 -1.93 8.70
C THR A 175 1.02 -2.96 9.71
N ILE A 176 1.70 -4.09 9.84
CA ILE A 176 1.37 -5.12 10.85
C ILE A 176 1.55 -4.57 12.28
N THR A 177 2.66 -3.87 12.52
CA THR A 177 2.95 -3.25 13.82
C THR A 177 1.94 -2.17 14.16
N MET A 178 1.50 -1.38 13.18
CA MET A 178 0.45 -0.39 13.36
C MET A 178 -0.88 -1.06 13.72
N GLY A 179 -1.24 -2.15 13.05
CA GLY A 179 -2.41 -2.94 13.38
C GLY A 179 -2.38 -3.48 14.81
N LEU A 180 -1.23 -3.99 15.27
CA LEU A 180 -1.07 -4.45 16.65
C LEU A 180 -1.26 -3.32 17.68
N LYS A 181 -0.71 -2.13 17.40
CA LYS A 181 -0.90 -0.95 18.27
C LYS A 181 -2.36 -0.49 18.29
N ALA A 182 -3.04 -0.54 17.15
CA ALA A 182 -4.45 -0.18 17.06
C ALA A 182 -5.33 -1.12 17.89
N ILE A 183 -5.04 -2.43 17.89
CA ILE A 183 -5.79 -3.44 18.68
C ILE A 183 -5.61 -3.22 20.18
N ASN A 184 -4.40 -2.90 20.63
CA ASN A 184 -4.09 -2.76 22.06
C ASN A 184 -4.22 -1.32 22.59
N HIS A 185 -4.73 -0.38 21.78
CA HIS A 185 -4.65 1.05 22.07
C HIS A 185 -5.21 1.42 23.45
N ASP A 186 -6.43 0.98 23.76
CA ASP A 186 -7.11 1.32 25.03
C ASP A 186 -6.40 0.70 26.24
N GLU A 187 -5.88 -0.53 26.10
CA GLU A 187 -5.18 -1.23 27.17
C GLU A 187 -3.82 -0.58 27.47
N ASP A 188 -3.08 -0.23 26.42
CA ASP A 188 -1.78 0.43 26.50
C ASP A 188 -1.93 1.82 27.16
N VAL A 189 -2.97 2.58 26.80
CA VAL A 189 -3.27 3.89 27.42
C VAL A 189 -3.63 3.72 28.90
N ALA A 190 -4.53 2.78 29.23
CA ALA A 190 -4.93 2.54 30.62
C ALA A 190 -3.78 2.00 31.49
N MET A 191 -2.82 1.27 30.90
CA MET A 191 -1.61 0.83 31.57
C MET A 191 -0.65 2.00 31.80
N ALA A 192 -0.41 2.82 30.77
CA ALA A 192 0.44 4.01 30.85
C ALA A 192 -0.07 5.01 31.90
N ASP A 193 -1.38 5.21 32.02
CA ASP A 193 -1.98 6.07 33.04
C ASP A 193 -1.73 5.56 34.46
N ARG A 194 -1.91 4.25 34.69
CA ARG A 194 -1.65 3.62 36.00
C ARG A 194 -0.18 3.68 36.37
N GLU A 195 0.71 3.37 35.43
CA GLU A 195 2.15 3.46 35.65
C GLU A 195 2.59 4.92 35.87
N GLY A 196 2.00 5.87 35.14
CA GLY A 196 2.20 7.30 35.33
C GLY A 196 1.77 7.78 36.72
N GLU A 197 0.60 7.33 37.19
CA GLU A 197 0.12 7.67 38.53
C GLU A 197 1.03 7.11 39.63
N VAL A 198 1.44 5.84 39.52
CA VAL A 198 2.35 5.19 40.47
C VAL A 198 3.71 5.91 40.50
N ARG A 199 4.28 6.21 39.33
CA ARG A 199 5.53 6.95 39.21
C ARG A 199 5.41 8.36 39.82
N GLY A 200 4.34 9.09 39.53
CA GLY A 200 4.11 10.43 40.09
C GLY A 200 3.94 10.42 41.62
N ARG A 201 3.31 9.37 42.18
CA ARG A 201 3.24 9.18 43.64
C ARG A 201 4.62 8.91 44.23
N ASN A 202 5.42 8.05 43.60
CA ASN A 202 6.78 7.74 44.04
C ASN A 202 7.72 8.96 43.98
N GLU A 203 7.65 9.77 42.93
CA GLU A 203 8.40 11.02 42.82
C GLU A 203 8.02 12.01 43.93
N LYS A 204 6.71 12.20 44.19
CA LYS A 204 6.25 13.05 45.31
C LYS A 204 6.76 12.57 46.67
N ILE A 205 6.86 11.26 46.87
CA ILE A 205 7.40 10.68 48.11
C ILE A 205 8.91 10.97 48.20
N ILE A 206 9.67 10.75 47.13
CA ILE A 206 11.10 11.03 47.07
C ILE A 206 11.38 12.53 47.29
N ASP A 207 10.61 13.41 46.68
CA ASP A 207 10.75 14.86 46.86
C ASP A 207 10.41 15.32 48.27
N LYS A 208 9.37 14.73 48.89
CA LYS A 208 9.09 14.96 50.31
C LYS A 208 10.26 14.48 51.16
N ILE A 209 10.78 13.28 50.92
CA ILE A 209 11.94 12.74 51.63
C ILE A 209 13.16 13.65 51.45
N LYS A 210 13.45 14.17 50.26
CA LYS A 210 14.54 15.14 50.02
C LYS A 210 14.34 16.46 50.76
N LYS A 211 13.10 16.96 50.85
CA LYS A 211 12.78 18.19 51.62
C LYS A 211 12.79 17.97 53.13
N THR A 212 12.49 16.76 53.60
CA THR A 212 12.51 16.38 55.02
C THR A 212 13.83 15.74 55.45
N ALA A 213 14.71 15.43 54.50
CA ALA A 213 16.05 14.94 54.79
C ALA A 213 16.74 16.04 55.60
N PRO A 214 17.25 15.73 56.80
CA PRO A 214 17.95 16.71 57.59
C PRO A 214 19.09 17.27 56.74
N SER A 215 19.05 18.58 56.49
CA SER A 215 20.27 19.33 56.21
C SER A 215 21.25 18.92 57.30
N ASP A 216 22.28 18.17 56.94
CA ASP A 216 23.44 17.98 57.79
C ASP A 216 23.80 19.39 58.28
N GLY A 217 23.85 19.61 59.59
CA GLY A 217 23.60 20.88 60.28
C GLY A 217 24.53 22.07 59.96
N ILE A 218 25.20 22.09 58.81
CA ILE A 218 25.68 23.29 58.15
C ILE A 218 24.52 23.96 57.42
N THR A 219 23.88 24.87 58.15
CA THR A 219 23.34 26.09 57.57
C THR A 219 24.33 26.61 56.51
N ASN A 220 23.86 26.91 55.30
CA ASN A 220 24.54 27.97 54.54
C ASN A 220 24.21 29.27 55.29
N LEU A 221 24.96 29.50 56.36
CA LEU A 221 24.86 30.66 57.23
C LEU A 221 25.47 31.85 56.48
N SER A 222 24.71 32.38 55.52
CA SER A 222 24.89 33.76 55.08
C SER A 222 23.58 34.51 55.24
N GLY A 223 23.33 34.89 56.51
CA GLY A 223 22.81 36.21 56.87
C GLY A 223 21.29 36.43 56.86
N GLY A 224 20.75 36.66 58.06
CA GLY A 224 19.75 37.71 58.28
C GLY A 224 18.31 37.25 58.52
N GLY A 225 17.90 37.18 59.79
CA GLY A 225 16.55 36.78 60.20
C GLY A 225 15.52 37.89 60.34
N ALA A 226 14.27 37.47 60.62
CA ALA A 226 13.24 38.20 61.39
C ALA A 226 12.15 37.19 61.86
N PRO A 227 11.49 37.40 63.02
CA PRO A 227 10.72 36.36 63.70
C PRO A 227 9.28 36.22 63.18
N ALA A 228 8.74 34.99 63.21
CA ALA A 228 7.34 34.72 62.90
C ALA A 228 6.41 35.07 64.09
N PRO A 229 5.18 35.57 63.86
CA PRO A 229 4.22 35.89 64.93
C PRO A 229 3.54 34.64 65.50
N MET A 230 3.29 34.67 66.80
CA MET A 230 2.65 33.62 67.60
C MET A 230 1.18 33.38 67.20
N GLU A 231 0.87 32.19 66.70
CA GLU A 231 -0.48 31.79 66.29
C GLU A 231 -1.34 31.40 67.51
N ARG A 232 -2.38 32.18 67.80
CA ARG A 232 -3.37 31.89 68.86
C ARG A 232 -4.19 30.67 68.46
N LYS A 233 -3.95 29.52 69.11
CA LYS A 233 -4.80 28.32 68.97
C LYS A 233 -6.26 28.66 69.31
N ARG A 234 -7.15 28.51 68.34
CA ARG A 234 -8.61 28.50 68.55
C ARG A 234 -8.96 27.20 69.29
N LYS A 235 -9.52 27.32 70.50
CA LYS A 235 -10.00 26.19 71.31
C LYS A 235 -11.09 25.42 70.55
N SER A 236 -11.06 24.10 70.62
CA SER A 236 -12.02 23.21 69.97
C SER A 236 -13.34 23.15 70.74
N ILE A 237 -14.43 22.71 70.10
CA ILE A 237 -15.76 22.54 70.71
C ILE A 237 -15.71 21.66 71.98
N PHE A 238 -14.77 20.72 72.05
CA PHE A 238 -14.54 19.89 73.24
C PHE A 238 -13.89 20.65 74.41
N ASP A 239 -13.11 21.70 74.13
CA ASP A 239 -12.53 22.57 75.16
C ASP A 239 -13.59 23.52 75.74
N LEU A 240 -14.58 23.93 74.93
CA LEU A 240 -15.73 24.75 75.35
C LEU A 240 -16.74 23.95 76.21
N ALA A 241 -16.96 22.67 75.90
CA ALA A 241 -17.87 21.82 76.68
C ALA A 241 -17.33 21.46 78.07
N LYS A 242 -16.02 21.56 78.29
CA LYS A 242 -15.38 21.27 79.59
C LYS A 242 -15.41 22.46 80.56
N GLU A 243 -15.71 23.67 80.06
CA GLU A 243 -15.90 24.90 80.87
C GLU A 243 -17.38 25.14 81.27
N ALA A 244 -18.32 24.28 80.84
CA ALA A 244 -19.77 24.45 81.09
C ALA A 244 -20.35 23.41 82.07
N LYS A 245 -19.68 23.20 83.22
CA LYS A 245 -20.21 22.39 84.33
C LYS A 245 -20.02 23.08 85.67
#